data_AF-A0A1J5IVF8-F1
#
_entry.id   AF-A0A1J5IVF8-F1
#
_cell.length_a   1.000
_cell.length_b   1.000
_cell.length_c   1.000
_cell.angle_alpha   90.00
_cell.angle_beta   90.00
_cell.angle_gamma   90.00
#
_symmetry.space_group_name_H-M   'P 1'
#
loop_
_entity.id
_entity.type
_entity.pdbx_description
1 polymer ?
#
loop_
_entity_poly.entity_id
_entity_poly.type
_entity_poly.pdbx_seq_one_letter_code
_entity_poly.pdbx_strand_id
1 'polypeptide(L)'
;MDDRDVLFHLIAIWPHICGQELGVPVDMHDPQMLAAGFWKTLIPQIDAYIERYSVPIERSEGISDECYFQSLVSALYELDQRNIQGLKWSAWPAVALDTGVTNCSLGAQVAGQVLRRAGYEVEYGMPGPLTHAVIFVRDADGTVFYLDPANGVTAKATAGGHIGTVTCYQIETEDERIPFRLVPACSLEQSVATTVWNMASLRASGEDAALVERLQIDGQAPYGDWARKYILPAWAELEADPRMQREYEESGRRIGASPTIVV
;
A
#
# COMPACT_ATOMS: atom_id res chain seq x y z
N MET A 1 -3.11 26.32 7.41
CA MET A 1 -3.63 25.23 8.24
C MET A 1 -2.47 24.67 9.01
N ASP A 2 -2.60 24.48 10.33
CA ASP A 2 -1.53 23.86 11.11
C ASP A 2 -1.59 22.31 10.99
N ASP A 3 -0.52 21.62 11.40
CA ASP A 3 -0.46 20.16 11.26
C ASP A 3 -1.48 19.42 12.14
N ARG A 4 -1.95 20.04 13.23
CA ARG A 4 -2.97 19.47 14.11
C ARG A 4 -4.35 19.60 13.48
N ASP A 5 -4.64 20.71 12.81
CA ASP A 5 -5.87 20.89 12.03
C ASP A 5 -5.99 19.77 10.99
N VAL A 6 -4.92 19.46 10.25
CA VAL A 6 -4.91 18.34 9.28
C VAL A 6 -5.23 17.02 9.96
N LEU A 7 -4.62 16.74 11.13
CA LEU A 7 -4.93 15.54 11.90
C LEU A 7 -6.38 15.52 12.38
N PHE A 8 -6.95 16.64 12.83
CA PHE A 8 -8.36 16.71 13.21
C PHE A 8 -9.29 16.39 12.03
N HIS A 9 -9.01 16.94 10.85
CA HIS A 9 -9.75 16.59 9.64
C HIS A 9 -9.60 15.10 9.29
N LEU A 10 -8.39 14.55 9.37
CA LEU A 10 -8.15 13.12 9.15
C LEU A 10 -8.97 12.26 10.11
N ILE A 11 -8.94 12.56 11.42
CA ILE A 11 -9.67 11.83 12.45
C ILE A 11 -11.18 11.88 12.19
N ALA A 12 -11.71 13.03 11.75
CA ALA A 12 -13.14 13.17 11.44
C ALA A 12 -13.58 12.31 10.23
N ILE A 13 -12.71 12.17 9.22
CA ILE A 13 -13.01 11.41 7.99
C ILE A 13 -12.74 9.91 8.18
N TRP A 14 -11.80 9.55 9.06
CA TRP A 14 -11.29 8.20 9.23
C TRP A 14 -12.36 7.11 9.42
N PRO A 15 -13.45 7.31 10.20
CA PRO A 15 -14.51 6.33 10.33
C PRO A 15 -15.20 5.98 9.00
N HIS A 16 -15.21 6.90 8.04
CA HIS A 16 -15.77 6.62 6.71
C HIS A 16 -14.83 5.82 5.81
N ILE A 17 -13.53 5.82 6.12
CA ILE A 17 -12.48 5.08 5.41
C ILE A 17 -12.40 3.64 5.93
N CYS A 18 -12.41 3.48 7.26
CA CYS A 18 -12.15 2.22 7.94
C CYS A 18 -13.35 1.66 8.75
N GLY A 19 -14.52 2.31 8.68
CA GLY A 19 -15.73 1.86 9.37
C GLY A 19 -15.73 2.01 10.90
N GLN A 20 -14.71 2.64 11.50
CA GLN A 20 -14.62 2.83 12.95
C GLN A 20 -13.78 4.05 13.35
N GLU A 21 -13.99 4.54 14.57
CA GLU A 21 -13.22 5.66 15.12
C GLU A 21 -11.78 5.27 15.48
N LEU A 22 -10.88 6.26 15.44
CA LEU A 22 -9.51 6.12 15.90
C LEU A 22 -9.48 6.02 17.44
N GLY A 23 -9.65 4.80 17.95
CA GLY A 23 -9.80 4.51 19.38
C GLY A 23 -8.51 4.50 20.20
N VAL A 24 -7.40 5.07 19.70
CA VAL A 24 -6.13 5.14 20.41
C VAL A 24 -5.58 6.57 20.44
N PRO A 25 -4.85 6.96 21.51
CA PRO A 25 -4.17 8.24 21.54
C PRO A 25 -3.21 8.36 20.35
N VAL A 26 -3.29 9.49 19.65
CA VAL A 26 -2.45 9.79 18.51
C VAL A 26 -1.32 10.70 18.98
N ASP A 27 -0.07 10.23 18.89
CA ASP A 27 1.10 11.08 19.11
C ASP A 27 1.77 11.38 17.78
N MET A 28 1.73 12.64 17.37
CA MET A 28 2.37 13.11 16.15
C MET A 28 3.91 13.16 16.28
N HIS A 29 4.47 12.92 17.46
CA HIS A 29 5.91 12.87 17.68
C HIS A 29 6.48 11.44 17.61
N ASP A 30 5.63 10.42 17.54
CA ASP A 30 6.02 9.01 17.39
C ASP A 30 5.39 8.42 16.11
N PRO A 31 6.13 8.43 14.98
CA PRO A 31 5.64 7.92 13.70
C PRO A 31 5.17 6.47 13.75
N GLN A 32 5.84 5.63 14.55
CA GLN A 32 5.50 4.21 14.67
C GLN A 32 4.18 4.04 15.42
N MET A 33 4.00 4.73 16.55
CA MET A 33 2.74 4.68 17.30
C MET A 33 1.58 5.27 16.50
N LEU A 34 1.83 6.37 15.78
CA LEU A 34 0.88 6.99 14.86
C LEU A 34 0.41 6.01 13.79
N ALA A 35 1.35 5.41 13.06
CA ALA A 35 1.08 4.44 12.01
C ALA A 35 0.32 3.21 12.54
N ALA A 36 0.79 2.66 13.66
CA ALA A 36 0.16 1.51 14.31
C ALA A 36 -1.27 1.80 14.75
N GLY A 37 -1.55 3.01 15.22
CA GLY A 37 -2.90 3.43 15.61
C GLY A 37 -3.89 3.44 14.46
N PHE A 38 -3.50 4.08 13.34
CA PHE A 38 -4.30 4.07 12.11
C PHE A 38 -4.45 2.65 11.54
N TRP A 39 -3.36 1.89 11.47
CA TRP A 39 -3.36 0.52 10.95
C TRP A 39 -4.29 -0.40 11.73
N LYS A 40 -4.24 -0.35 13.08
CA LYS A 40 -5.13 -1.11 13.96
C LYS A 40 -6.60 -0.90 13.63
N THR A 41 -6.97 0.30 13.19
CA THR A 41 -8.35 0.60 12.81
C THR A 41 -8.71 0.20 11.37
N LEU A 42 -7.74 0.02 10.48
CA LEU A 42 -7.99 -0.51 9.13
C LEU A 42 -8.15 -2.02 9.13
N ILE A 43 -7.41 -2.73 9.99
CA ILE A 43 -7.36 -4.21 10.03
C ILE A 43 -8.75 -4.87 9.97
N PRO A 44 -9.75 -4.49 10.80
CA PRO A 44 -11.03 -5.20 10.80
C PRO A 44 -11.77 -5.19 9.46
N GLN A 45 -11.69 -4.09 8.69
CA GLN A 45 -12.32 -4.03 7.36
C GLN A 45 -11.50 -4.76 6.31
N ILE A 46 -10.17 -4.72 6.41
CA ILE A 46 -9.29 -5.53 5.56
C ILE A 46 -9.56 -7.02 5.80
N ASP A 47 -9.68 -7.44 7.06
CA ASP A 47 -10.00 -8.82 7.43
C ASP A 47 -11.41 -9.22 6.96
N ALA A 48 -12.42 -8.35 7.14
CA ALA A 48 -13.76 -8.59 6.61
C ALA A 48 -13.76 -8.74 5.08
N TYR A 49 -12.92 -7.98 4.37
CA TYR A 49 -12.78 -8.07 2.93
C TYR A 49 -12.13 -9.41 2.54
N ILE A 50 -11.05 -9.79 3.20
CA ILE A 50 -10.39 -11.10 3.03
C ILE A 50 -11.38 -12.25 3.23
N GLU A 51 -12.21 -12.19 4.29
CA GLU A 51 -13.22 -13.19 4.60
C GLU A 51 -14.33 -13.25 3.55
N ARG A 52 -14.85 -12.09 3.14
CA ARG A 52 -15.88 -11.97 2.09
C ARG A 52 -15.47 -12.65 0.80
N TYR A 53 -14.19 -12.54 0.43
CA TYR A 53 -13.65 -13.14 -0.80
C TYR A 53 -12.97 -14.50 -0.58
N SER A 54 -13.04 -15.05 0.64
CA SER A 54 -12.59 -16.41 0.98
C SER A 54 -11.15 -16.71 0.57
N VAL A 55 -10.23 -15.77 0.82
CA VAL A 55 -8.79 -16.01 0.54
C VAL A 55 -8.28 -17.14 1.44
N PRO A 56 -7.63 -18.19 0.89
CA PRO A 56 -7.30 -19.41 1.63
C PRO A 56 -6.06 -19.25 2.52
N ILE A 57 -6.21 -18.55 3.64
CA ILE A 57 -5.12 -18.27 4.59
C ILE A 57 -4.73 -19.51 5.41
N GLU A 58 -5.55 -20.55 5.48
CA GLU A 58 -5.16 -21.76 6.22
C GLU A 58 -4.37 -22.72 5.32
N ARG A 59 -3.20 -23.16 5.80
CA ARG A 59 -2.42 -24.18 5.12
C ARG A 59 -2.98 -25.56 5.43
N SER A 60 -3.46 -26.26 4.41
CA SER A 60 -3.89 -27.66 4.58
C SER A 60 -2.70 -28.58 4.90
N GLU A 61 -2.99 -29.67 5.60
CA GLU A 61 -2.00 -30.70 5.90
C GLU A 61 -1.38 -31.29 4.62
N GLY A 62 -0.06 -31.51 4.64
CA GLY A 62 0.67 -32.16 3.55
C GLY A 62 1.06 -31.27 2.36
N ILE A 63 0.66 -29.99 2.35
CA ILE A 63 1.10 -29.03 1.32
C ILE A 63 2.50 -28.51 1.69
N SER A 64 3.43 -28.43 0.73
CA SER A 64 4.74 -27.78 0.93
C SER A 64 4.58 -26.27 1.11
N ASP A 65 5.62 -25.61 1.65
CA ASP A 65 5.56 -24.16 1.87
C ASP A 65 5.47 -23.40 0.55
N GLU A 66 6.31 -23.79 -0.41
CA GLU A 66 6.31 -23.24 -1.77
C GLU A 66 4.93 -23.35 -2.45
N CYS A 67 4.29 -24.53 -2.40
CA CYS A 67 2.97 -24.71 -3.01
C CYS A 67 1.91 -23.86 -2.30
N TYR A 68 2.00 -23.72 -0.98
CA TYR A 68 1.08 -22.90 -0.20
C TYR A 68 1.27 -21.40 -0.51
N PHE A 69 2.51 -20.91 -0.55
CA PHE A 69 2.84 -19.55 -0.95
C PHE A 69 2.32 -19.22 -2.37
N GLN A 70 2.60 -20.10 -3.34
CA GLN A 70 2.13 -19.92 -4.72
C GLN A 70 0.59 -19.90 -4.81
N SER A 71 -0.10 -20.70 -3.98
CA SER A 71 -1.56 -20.71 -3.92
C SER A 71 -2.11 -19.39 -3.36
N LEU A 72 -1.48 -18.84 -2.32
CA LEU A 72 -1.84 -17.53 -1.77
C LEU A 72 -1.64 -16.42 -2.79
N VAL A 73 -0.48 -16.35 -3.44
CA VAL A 73 -0.16 -15.35 -4.47
C VAL A 73 -1.16 -15.44 -5.61
N SER A 74 -1.50 -16.66 -6.06
CA SER A 74 -2.49 -16.86 -7.13
C SER A 74 -3.88 -16.38 -6.71
N ALA A 75 -4.32 -16.70 -5.49
CA ALA A 75 -5.61 -16.23 -4.97
C ALA A 75 -5.69 -14.69 -4.85
N LEU A 76 -4.59 -14.05 -4.44
CA LEU A 76 -4.48 -12.59 -4.36
C LEU A 76 -4.54 -11.94 -5.74
N TYR A 77 -3.88 -12.52 -6.72
CA TYR A 77 -3.95 -12.05 -8.11
C TYR A 77 -5.36 -12.18 -8.69
N GLU A 78 -6.00 -13.34 -8.50
CA GLU A 78 -7.39 -13.53 -8.94
C GLU A 78 -8.35 -12.55 -8.29
N LEU A 79 -8.12 -12.23 -7.01
CA LEU A 79 -8.91 -11.24 -6.29
C LEU A 79 -8.75 -9.87 -6.93
N ASP A 80 -7.53 -9.41 -7.18
CA ASP A 80 -7.32 -8.07 -7.76
C ASP A 80 -7.82 -7.97 -9.22
N GLN A 81 -7.61 -9.00 -10.05
CA GLN A 81 -8.11 -9.04 -11.44
C GLN A 81 -9.63 -8.91 -11.55
N ARG A 82 -10.38 -9.46 -10.59
CA ARG A 82 -11.86 -9.30 -10.55
C ARG A 82 -12.28 -7.85 -10.32
N ASN A 83 -11.35 -7.02 -9.82
CA ASN A 83 -11.61 -5.69 -9.27
C ASN A 83 -10.92 -4.56 -10.05
N ILE A 84 -10.16 -4.87 -11.11
CA ILE A 84 -9.49 -3.89 -11.98
C ILE A 84 -10.48 -2.94 -12.68
N GLN A 85 -11.73 -3.36 -12.90
CA GLN A 85 -12.75 -2.50 -13.51
C GLN A 85 -13.22 -1.42 -12.54
N GLY A 86 -12.54 -0.27 -12.57
CA GLY A 86 -12.96 0.94 -11.87
C GLY A 86 -12.07 1.35 -10.71
N LEU A 87 -10.75 1.17 -10.82
CA LEU A 87 -9.75 1.71 -9.88
C LEU A 87 -10.11 3.15 -9.49
N LYS A 88 -10.29 3.37 -8.18
CA LYS A 88 -10.58 4.68 -7.62
C LYS A 88 -9.60 5.03 -6.53
N TRP A 89 -9.27 6.31 -6.42
CA TRP A 89 -8.60 6.80 -5.21
C TRP A 89 -9.43 6.56 -3.94
N SER A 90 -10.75 6.40 -4.08
CA SER A 90 -11.68 6.08 -3.00
C SER A 90 -11.81 4.59 -2.67
N ALA A 91 -10.99 3.70 -3.26
CA ALA A 91 -10.96 2.27 -2.96
C ALA A 91 -10.35 1.98 -1.58
N TRP A 92 -11.01 2.47 -0.52
CA TRP A 92 -10.66 2.24 0.87
C TRP A 92 -11.39 1.01 1.42
N PRO A 93 -10.95 0.39 2.52
CA PRO A 93 -11.52 -0.86 3.00
C PRO A 93 -13.04 -0.87 3.14
N ALA A 94 -13.64 0.19 3.69
CA ALA A 94 -15.10 0.27 3.83
C ALA A 94 -15.83 0.33 2.47
N VAL A 95 -15.27 1.05 1.49
CA VAL A 95 -15.85 1.15 0.13
C VAL A 95 -15.62 -0.14 -0.67
N ALA A 96 -14.46 -0.77 -0.50
CA ALA A 96 -14.10 -2.01 -1.16
C ALA A 96 -14.98 -3.19 -0.72
N LEU A 97 -15.45 -3.20 0.54
CA LEU A 97 -16.41 -4.21 1.00
C LEU A 97 -17.75 -4.15 0.25
N ASP A 98 -18.21 -2.96 -0.10
CA ASP A 98 -19.45 -2.75 -0.82
C ASP A 98 -19.29 -2.98 -2.33
N THR A 99 -18.19 -2.48 -2.88
CA THR A 99 -17.98 -2.42 -4.34
C THR A 99 -17.15 -3.57 -4.89
N GLY A 100 -16.37 -4.24 -4.05
CA GLY A 100 -15.30 -5.16 -4.42
C GLY A 100 -14.02 -4.47 -4.90
N VAL A 101 -14.07 -3.20 -5.27
CA VAL A 101 -12.94 -2.54 -5.96
C VAL A 101 -11.79 -2.26 -4.99
N THR A 102 -10.58 -2.66 -5.37
CA THR A 102 -9.31 -2.29 -4.75
C THR A 102 -8.54 -1.32 -5.64
N ASN A 103 -7.60 -0.57 -5.08
CA ASN A 103 -6.53 0.07 -5.85
C ASN A 103 -5.18 -0.53 -5.44
N CYS A 104 -4.07 -0.14 -6.10
CA CYS A 104 -2.75 -0.70 -5.79
C CYS A 104 -2.41 -0.63 -4.30
N SER A 105 -2.75 0.49 -3.63
CA SER A 105 -2.51 0.69 -2.21
C SER A 105 -3.28 -0.31 -1.34
N LEU A 106 -4.61 -0.40 -1.50
CA LEU A 106 -5.44 -1.33 -0.73
C LEU A 106 -5.15 -2.79 -1.09
N GLY A 107 -4.94 -3.10 -2.37
CA GLY A 107 -4.60 -4.44 -2.85
C GLY A 107 -3.30 -4.93 -2.22
N ALA A 108 -2.27 -4.08 -2.16
CA ALA A 108 -1.04 -4.38 -1.43
C ALA A 108 -1.30 -4.56 0.07
N GLN A 109 -2.10 -3.71 0.71
CA GLN A 109 -2.45 -3.86 2.14
C GLN A 109 -3.17 -5.17 2.45
N VAL A 110 -4.12 -5.57 1.60
CA VAL A 110 -4.84 -6.85 1.69
C VAL A 110 -3.87 -8.01 1.51
N ALA A 111 -3.02 -7.98 0.48
CA ALA A 111 -2.00 -9.00 0.24
C ALA A 111 -1.04 -9.14 1.43
N GLY A 112 -0.53 -8.02 1.94
CA GLY A 112 0.36 -8.00 3.09
C GLY A 112 -0.30 -8.57 4.34
N GLN A 113 -1.57 -8.25 4.59
CA GLN A 113 -2.32 -8.79 5.72
C GLN A 113 -2.59 -10.30 5.59
N VAL A 114 -2.94 -10.77 4.39
CA VAL A 114 -3.10 -12.21 4.09
C VAL A 114 -1.82 -12.97 4.39
N LEU A 115 -0.70 -12.51 3.84
CA LEU A 115 0.61 -13.15 3.98
C LEU A 115 1.12 -13.11 5.43
N ARG A 116 0.91 -11.99 6.13
CA ARG A 116 1.22 -11.86 7.56
C ARG A 116 0.41 -12.84 8.41
N ARG A 117 -0.89 -13.01 8.12
CA ARG A 117 -1.76 -13.99 8.81
C ARG A 117 -1.37 -15.43 8.49
N ALA A 118 -0.81 -15.67 7.30
CA ALA A 118 -0.24 -16.95 6.90
C ALA A 118 1.14 -17.24 7.54
N GLY A 119 1.69 -16.30 8.32
CA GLY A 119 2.94 -16.48 9.06
C GLY A 119 4.20 -16.01 8.33
N TYR A 120 4.06 -15.34 7.19
CA TYR A 120 5.19 -14.77 6.47
C TYR A 120 5.62 -13.42 7.05
N GLU A 121 6.92 -13.11 6.94
CA GLU A 121 7.44 -11.77 7.19
C GLU A 121 7.18 -10.89 5.97
N VAL A 122 6.57 -9.72 6.21
CA VAL A 122 6.04 -8.86 5.16
C VAL A 122 6.48 -7.41 5.37
N GLU A 123 6.95 -6.77 4.30
CA GLU A 123 7.15 -5.32 4.23
C GLU A 123 6.33 -4.73 3.08
N TYR A 124 5.96 -3.46 3.23
CA TYR A 124 5.16 -2.73 2.25
C TYR A 124 6.07 -1.92 1.33
N GLY A 125 6.01 -2.17 0.02
CA GLY A 125 6.81 -1.48 -0.96
C GLY A 125 6.10 -0.26 -1.54
N MET A 126 6.83 0.84 -1.68
CA MET A 126 6.32 2.13 -2.16
C MET A 126 7.21 2.65 -3.30
N PRO A 127 7.11 2.08 -4.52
CA PRO A 127 8.01 2.38 -5.63
C PRO A 127 8.04 3.84 -6.09
N GLY A 128 7.12 4.66 -5.60
CA GLY A 128 7.18 6.10 -5.59
C GLY A 128 6.00 6.66 -4.79
N PRO A 129 6.12 7.86 -4.22
CA PRO A 129 4.98 8.52 -3.57
C PRO A 129 3.91 8.80 -4.63
N LEU A 130 2.67 8.36 -4.37
CA LEU A 130 1.50 8.54 -5.26
C LEU A 130 1.53 7.77 -6.59
N THR A 131 2.48 6.85 -6.79
CA THR A 131 2.56 6.10 -8.05
C THR A 131 2.01 4.69 -7.90
N HIS A 132 2.54 3.87 -7.00
CA HIS A 132 2.17 2.47 -6.94
C HIS A 132 2.42 1.86 -5.55
N ALA A 133 1.91 0.66 -5.30
CA ALA A 133 2.16 -0.06 -4.06
C ALA A 133 2.26 -1.57 -4.30
N VAL A 134 3.18 -2.19 -3.58
CA VAL A 134 3.58 -3.60 -3.74
C VAL A 134 3.90 -4.20 -2.38
N ILE A 135 4.18 -5.49 -2.32
CA ILE A 135 4.58 -6.19 -1.10
C ILE A 135 5.92 -6.88 -1.29
N PHE A 136 6.73 -6.88 -0.24
CA PHE A 136 7.90 -7.75 -0.09
C PHE A 136 7.59 -8.85 0.91
N VAL A 137 7.88 -10.09 0.55
CA VAL A 137 7.73 -11.25 1.43
C VAL A 137 9.07 -11.93 1.61
N ARG A 138 9.44 -12.21 2.85
CA ARG A 138 10.61 -13.02 3.17
C ARG A 138 10.18 -14.45 3.47
N ASP A 139 10.79 -15.38 2.74
CA ASP A 139 10.64 -16.81 2.97
C ASP A 139 11.55 -17.28 4.12
N ALA A 140 11.32 -18.48 4.64
CA ALA A 140 12.05 -19.06 5.77
C ALA A 140 13.56 -19.22 5.51
N ASP A 141 13.98 -19.34 4.25
CA ASP A 141 15.40 -19.39 3.86
C ASP A 141 16.05 -17.99 3.74
N GLY A 142 15.28 -16.92 3.96
CA GLY A 142 15.72 -15.54 3.88
C GLY A 142 15.57 -14.91 2.48
N THR A 143 15.17 -15.68 1.47
CA THR A 143 14.87 -15.16 0.13
C THR A 143 13.73 -14.14 0.21
N VAL A 144 13.89 -13.01 -0.48
CA VAL A 144 12.85 -11.98 -0.57
C VAL A 144 12.19 -12.04 -1.94
N PHE A 145 10.86 -12.02 -1.94
CA PHE A 145 10.03 -11.93 -3.12
C PHE A 145 9.33 -10.58 -3.17
N TYR A 146 9.41 -9.92 -4.31
CA TYR A 146 8.53 -8.83 -4.71
C TYR A 146 7.23 -9.41 -5.23
N LEU A 147 6.12 -8.89 -4.74
CA LEU A 147 4.76 -9.23 -5.14
C LEU A 147 4.00 -7.96 -5.50
N ASP A 148 3.48 -7.92 -6.71
CA ASP A 148 2.57 -6.88 -7.18
C ASP A 148 1.25 -7.55 -7.57
N PRO A 149 0.25 -7.50 -6.68
CA PRO A 149 -1.06 -8.08 -6.93
C PRO A 149 -1.78 -7.41 -8.11
N ALA A 150 -1.55 -6.11 -8.32
CA ALA A 150 -2.25 -5.33 -9.34
C ALA A 150 -1.82 -5.74 -10.75
N ASN A 151 -0.51 -5.93 -10.95
CA ASN A 151 0.04 -6.35 -12.23
C ASN A 151 0.23 -7.88 -12.36
N GLY A 152 -0.04 -8.63 -11.30
CA GLY A 152 0.04 -10.10 -11.31
C GLY A 152 1.45 -10.63 -11.50
N VAL A 153 2.41 -10.01 -10.80
CA VAL A 153 3.82 -10.33 -10.96
C VAL A 153 4.49 -10.66 -9.64
N THR A 154 5.38 -11.63 -9.73
CA THR A 154 6.25 -12.07 -8.64
C THR A 154 7.66 -12.14 -9.17
N ALA A 155 8.60 -11.55 -8.44
CA ALA A 155 10.01 -11.56 -8.79
C ALA A 155 10.86 -11.75 -7.54
N LYS A 156 12.08 -12.28 -7.70
CA LYS A 156 13.04 -12.24 -6.61
C LYS A 156 13.50 -10.80 -6.41
N ALA A 157 13.67 -10.43 -5.15
CA ALA A 157 14.22 -9.15 -4.75
C ALA A 157 15.48 -9.40 -3.90
N THR A 158 16.47 -8.54 -4.09
CA THR A 158 17.64 -8.49 -3.21
C THR A 158 17.55 -7.22 -2.37
N ALA A 159 18.02 -7.27 -1.13
CA ALA A 159 18.12 -6.05 -0.33
C ALA A 159 19.14 -5.13 -1.02
N GLY A 160 18.64 -4.07 -1.67
CA GLY A 160 19.41 -3.08 -2.43
C GLY A 160 20.17 -2.10 -1.54
N GLY A 161 20.16 -2.32 -0.23
CA GLY A 161 20.77 -1.48 0.79
C GLY A 161 19.78 -0.50 1.41
N HIS A 162 20.32 0.54 2.04
CA HIS A 162 19.54 1.61 2.67
C HIS A 162 19.75 2.94 1.96
N ILE A 163 18.70 3.75 1.91
CA ILE A 163 18.73 5.17 1.59
C ILE A 163 18.35 5.92 2.86
N GLY A 164 19.32 6.60 3.47
CA GLY A 164 19.17 7.06 4.85
C GLY A 164 18.89 5.87 5.77
N THR A 165 17.73 5.90 6.44
CA THR A 165 17.25 4.78 7.29
C THR A 165 16.22 3.89 6.60
N VAL A 166 15.87 4.14 5.34
CA VAL A 166 14.84 3.39 4.60
C VAL A 166 15.48 2.20 3.90
N THR A 167 14.95 1.00 4.12
CA THR A 167 15.33 -0.19 3.35
C THR A 167 14.84 -0.05 1.92
N CYS A 168 15.69 -0.35 0.95
CA CYS A 168 15.31 -0.42 -0.45
C CYS A 168 15.63 -1.80 -1.01
N TYR A 169 14.74 -2.31 -1.84
CA TYR A 169 14.88 -3.58 -2.53
C TYR A 169 15.20 -3.35 -4.00
N GLN A 170 16.17 -4.11 -4.50
CA GLN A 170 16.49 -4.18 -5.91
C GLN A 170 15.72 -5.35 -6.53
N ILE A 171 14.98 -5.10 -7.61
CA ILE A 171 14.22 -6.11 -8.33
C ILE A 171 14.98 -6.52 -9.57
N GLU A 172 15.48 -7.75 -9.59
CA GLU A 172 16.24 -8.29 -10.72
C GLU A 172 15.28 -9.04 -11.65
N THR A 173 14.79 -8.34 -12.66
CA THR A 173 13.85 -8.92 -13.63
C THR A 173 13.89 -8.20 -14.98
N GLU A 174 13.60 -8.95 -16.03
CA GLU A 174 13.34 -8.43 -17.38
C GLU A 174 11.82 -8.30 -17.65
N ASP A 175 10.97 -8.63 -16.66
CA ASP A 175 9.53 -8.48 -16.81
C ASP A 175 9.16 -6.99 -16.93
N GLU A 176 8.63 -6.62 -18.09
CA GLU A 176 8.23 -5.26 -18.43
C GLU A 176 7.03 -4.78 -17.61
N ARG A 177 6.26 -5.70 -17.00
CA ARG A 177 5.16 -5.37 -16.08
C ARG A 177 5.64 -4.83 -14.73
N ILE A 178 6.94 -5.00 -14.43
CA ILE A 178 7.57 -4.42 -13.24
C ILE A 178 8.35 -3.18 -13.70
N PRO A 179 7.80 -1.96 -13.58
CA PRO A 179 8.51 -0.77 -14.06
C PRO A 179 9.58 -0.27 -13.10
N PHE A 180 9.51 -0.67 -11.83
CA PHE A 180 10.43 -0.21 -10.78
C PHE A 180 11.49 -1.27 -10.48
N ARG A 181 12.76 -0.86 -10.51
CA ARG A 181 13.91 -1.73 -10.22
C ARG A 181 14.49 -1.46 -8.83
N LEU A 182 14.25 -0.29 -8.25
CA LEU A 182 14.59 0.06 -6.87
C LEU A 182 13.34 0.52 -6.14
N VAL A 183 12.95 -0.18 -5.08
CA VAL A 183 11.69 0.07 -4.38
C VAL A 183 11.95 0.22 -2.88
N PRO A 184 11.63 1.37 -2.27
CA PRO A 184 11.71 1.49 -0.82
C PRO A 184 10.60 0.72 -0.13
N ALA A 185 10.92 0.20 1.05
CA ALA A 185 10.03 -0.56 1.88
C ALA A 185 9.84 0.09 3.25
N CYS A 186 8.64 -0.04 3.79
CA CYS A 186 8.29 0.34 5.15
C CYS A 186 7.51 -0.80 5.82
N SER A 187 7.20 -0.64 7.10
CA SER A 187 6.31 -1.59 7.79
C SER A 187 4.91 -1.57 7.18
N LEU A 188 4.18 -2.67 7.33
CA LEU A 188 2.79 -2.73 6.88
C LEU A 188 1.92 -1.69 7.61
N GLU A 189 2.23 -1.38 8.87
CA GLU A 189 1.62 -0.30 9.65
C GLU A 189 1.82 1.07 8.99
N GLN A 190 3.01 1.36 8.47
CA GLN A 190 3.30 2.62 7.80
C GLN A 190 2.64 2.75 6.42
N SER A 191 2.14 1.65 5.85
CA SER A 191 1.38 1.68 4.59
C SER A 191 0.14 2.59 4.65
N VAL A 192 -0.37 2.90 5.85
CA VAL A 192 -1.50 3.84 6.05
C VAL A 192 -1.21 5.24 5.47
N ALA A 193 0.07 5.59 5.29
CA ALA A 193 0.45 6.79 4.55
C ALA A 193 -0.14 6.80 3.12
N THR A 194 -0.20 5.65 2.44
CA THR A 194 -0.79 5.54 1.09
C THR A 194 -2.31 5.71 1.12
N THR A 195 -2.99 5.23 2.16
CA THR A 195 -4.42 5.49 2.38
C THR A 195 -4.68 6.99 2.56
N VAL A 196 -3.81 7.69 3.31
CA VAL A 196 -3.89 9.14 3.49
C VAL A 196 -3.61 9.89 2.19
N TRP A 197 -2.61 9.45 1.44
CA TRP A 197 -2.27 9.98 0.13
C TRP A 197 -3.39 9.84 -0.89
N ASN A 198 -4.10 8.71 -0.90
CA ASN A 198 -5.26 8.51 -1.75
C ASN A 198 -6.33 9.59 -1.52
N MET A 199 -6.47 10.15 -0.31
CA MET A 199 -7.38 11.29 -0.08
C MET A 199 -6.92 12.55 -0.83
N ALA A 200 -5.61 12.83 -0.82
CA ALA A 200 -5.03 13.93 -1.59
C ALA A 200 -5.21 13.72 -3.10
N SER A 201 -4.98 12.49 -3.59
CA SER A 201 -5.14 12.14 -5.01
C SER A 201 -6.59 12.22 -5.47
N LEU A 202 -7.54 11.69 -4.70
CA LEU A 202 -8.98 11.76 -4.99
C LEU A 202 -9.42 13.21 -5.23
N ARG A 203 -8.89 14.12 -4.41
CA ARG A 203 -9.19 15.54 -4.56
C ARG A 203 -8.54 16.13 -5.81
N ALA A 204 -7.27 15.86 -6.04
CA ALA A 204 -6.50 16.43 -7.14
C ALA A 204 -7.02 15.97 -8.52
N SER A 205 -7.51 14.74 -8.63
CA SER A 205 -8.06 14.20 -9.88
C SER A 205 -9.46 14.73 -10.19
N GLY A 206 -10.18 15.27 -9.20
CA GLY A 206 -11.60 15.62 -9.33
C GLY A 206 -12.51 14.39 -9.46
N GLU A 207 -11.97 13.20 -9.26
CA GLU A 207 -12.73 11.96 -9.24
C GLU A 207 -13.67 11.94 -8.03
N ASP A 208 -14.90 11.46 -8.24
CA ASP A 208 -15.89 11.26 -7.18
C ASP A 208 -16.14 12.53 -6.33
N ALA A 209 -16.35 13.67 -6.99
CA ALA A 209 -16.59 14.95 -6.33
C ALA A 209 -17.73 14.92 -5.28
N ALA A 210 -18.75 14.08 -5.52
CA ALA A 210 -19.83 13.85 -4.57
C ALA A 210 -19.34 13.17 -3.28
N LEU A 211 -18.41 12.22 -3.37
CA LEU A 211 -17.79 11.60 -2.22
C LEU A 211 -16.91 12.59 -1.45
N VAL A 212 -16.11 13.39 -2.16
CA VAL A 212 -15.26 14.45 -1.57
C VAL A 212 -16.12 15.43 -0.76
N GLU A 213 -17.24 15.89 -1.33
CA GLU A 213 -18.19 16.78 -0.66
C GLU A 213 -18.86 16.11 0.53
N ARG A 214 -19.36 14.87 0.35
CA ARG A 214 -20.04 14.10 1.39
C ARG A 214 -19.15 13.87 2.61
N LEU A 215 -17.88 13.57 2.38
CA LEU A 215 -16.90 13.32 3.44
C LEU A 215 -16.23 14.60 3.96
N GLN A 216 -16.54 15.76 3.37
CA GLN A 216 -15.94 17.03 3.75
C GLN A 216 -14.40 17.00 3.74
N ILE A 217 -13.82 16.33 2.74
CA ILE A 217 -12.37 16.28 2.57
C ILE A 217 -11.89 17.70 2.28
N ASP A 218 -11.10 18.27 3.19
CA ASP A 218 -10.67 19.66 3.09
C ASP A 218 -9.65 19.82 1.96
N GLY A 219 -9.99 20.63 0.95
CA GLY A 219 -9.13 20.88 -0.20
C GLY A 219 -7.89 21.73 0.08
N GLN A 220 -7.78 22.33 1.28
CA GLN A 220 -6.61 23.10 1.73
C GLN A 220 -5.70 22.28 2.65
N ALA A 221 -6.13 21.09 3.09
CA ALA A 221 -5.32 20.24 3.95
C ALA A 221 -4.24 19.50 3.15
N PRO A 222 -2.95 19.67 3.46
CA PRO A 222 -1.86 18.99 2.77
C PRO A 222 -1.69 17.54 3.26
N TYR A 223 -2.71 16.69 3.09
CA TYR A 223 -2.69 15.29 3.57
C TYR A 223 -1.47 14.50 3.10
N GLY A 224 -1.06 14.74 1.84
CA GLY A 224 0.17 14.19 1.24
C GLY A 224 1.42 14.47 2.07
N ASP A 225 1.68 15.75 2.29
CA ASP A 225 2.86 16.21 3.02
C ASP A 225 2.78 15.90 4.51
N TRP A 226 1.57 15.91 5.07
CA TRP A 226 1.34 15.50 6.45
C TRP A 226 1.74 14.03 6.67
N ALA A 227 1.30 13.11 5.80
CA ALA A 227 1.68 11.70 5.91
C ALA A 227 3.19 11.49 5.70
N ARG A 228 3.81 12.23 4.76
CA ARG A 228 5.28 12.24 4.61
C ARG A 228 5.99 12.68 5.89
N LYS A 229 5.51 13.76 6.51
CA LYS A 229 6.16 14.33 7.70
C LYS A 229 6.00 13.47 8.95
N TYR A 230 4.84 12.84 9.13
CA TYR A 230 4.47 12.23 10.41
C TYR A 230 4.43 10.70 10.39
N ILE A 231 4.09 10.05 9.28
CA ILE A 231 4.05 8.57 9.18
C ILE A 231 5.36 8.04 8.57
N LEU A 232 5.89 8.74 7.56
CA LEU A 232 7.09 8.36 6.81
C LEU A 232 8.18 9.44 6.85
N PRO A 233 8.61 9.95 8.03
CA PRO A 233 9.56 11.07 8.08
C PRO A 233 10.87 10.84 7.32
N ALA A 234 11.33 9.58 7.24
CA ALA A 234 12.54 9.21 6.52
C ALA A 234 12.40 9.28 4.98
N TRP A 235 11.17 9.39 4.43
CA TRP A 235 10.95 9.50 2.99
C TRP A 235 11.50 10.80 2.40
N ALA A 236 11.63 11.86 3.19
CA ALA A 236 12.18 13.12 2.70
C ALA A 236 13.63 12.97 2.22
N GLU A 237 14.45 12.19 2.92
CA GLU A 237 15.82 11.87 2.50
C GLU A 237 15.82 10.99 1.24
N LEU A 238 14.84 10.09 1.16
CA LEU A 238 14.68 9.18 0.03
C LEU A 238 14.33 9.90 -1.27
N GLU A 239 13.40 10.83 -1.23
CA GLU A 239 12.99 11.65 -2.40
C GLU A 239 14.13 12.56 -2.90
N ALA A 240 15.07 12.92 -2.01
CA ALA A 240 16.26 13.70 -2.35
C ALA A 240 17.43 12.85 -2.88
N ASP A 241 17.40 11.51 -2.75
CA ASP A 241 18.50 10.65 -3.18
C ASP A 241 18.56 10.52 -4.72
N PRO A 242 19.72 10.79 -5.36
CA PRO A 242 19.87 10.70 -6.82
C PRO A 242 19.61 9.32 -7.42
N ARG A 243 19.69 8.24 -6.64
CA ARG A 243 19.32 6.89 -7.10
C ARG A 243 17.82 6.76 -7.27
N MET A 244 17.03 7.27 -6.31
CA MET A 244 15.57 7.26 -6.43
C MET A 244 15.07 8.18 -7.52
N GLN A 245 15.67 9.37 -7.68
CA GLN A 245 15.31 10.28 -8.77
C GLN A 245 15.53 9.63 -10.14
N ARG A 246 16.67 8.95 -10.32
CA ARG A 246 16.92 8.19 -11.56
C ARG A 246 15.92 7.05 -11.74
N GLU A 247 15.59 6.31 -10.69
CA GLU A 247 14.58 5.26 -10.77
C GLU A 247 13.22 5.81 -11.18
N TYR A 248 12.78 6.94 -10.64
CA TYR A 248 11.51 7.57 -11.02
C TYR A 248 11.50 8.03 -12.48
N GLU A 249 12.61 8.58 -12.98
CA GLU A 249 12.73 8.95 -14.39
C GLU A 249 12.69 7.72 -15.31
N GLU A 250 13.42 6.67 -14.97
CA GLU A 250 13.50 5.44 -15.79
C GLU A 250 12.19 4.65 -15.77
N SER A 251 11.59 4.47 -14.60
CA SER A 251 10.28 3.83 -14.44
C SER A 251 9.19 4.60 -15.18
N GLY A 252 9.20 5.94 -15.12
CA GLY A 252 8.28 6.78 -15.90
C GLY A 252 8.38 6.53 -17.41
N ARG A 253 9.59 6.31 -17.95
CA ARG A 253 9.77 5.92 -19.36
C ARG A 253 9.23 4.51 -19.64
N ARG A 254 9.46 3.54 -18.75
CA ARG A 254 8.95 2.16 -18.89
C ARG A 254 7.42 2.12 -18.87
N ILE A 255 6.80 2.85 -17.94
CA ILE A 255 5.35 3.01 -17.84
C ILE A 255 4.77 3.65 -19.09
N GLY A 256 5.35 4.77 -19.55
CA GLY A 256 4.88 5.45 -20.76
C GLY A 256 4.99 4.61 -22.04
N ALA A 257 5.88 3.61 -22.06
CA ALA A 257 6.07 2.70 -23.18
C ALA A 257 5.16 1.46 -23.15
N SER A 258 4.53 1.15 -22.02
CA SER A 258 3.77 -0.10 -21.82
C SER A 258 2.30 0.16 -21.47
N PRO A 259 1.34 -0.20 -22.34
CA PRO A 259 -0.08 0.04 -22.10
C PRO A 259 -0.71 -0.94 -21.09
N THR A 260 0.05 -1.92 -20.57
CA THR A 260 -0.46 -2.98 -19.69
C THR A 260 -0.16 -2.76 -18.21
N ILE A 261 0.61 -1.74 -17.86
CA ILE A 261 0.98 -1.47 -16.47
C ILE A 261 -0.13 -0.69 -15.78
N VAL A 262 -0.64 -1.24 -14.70
CA VAL A 262 -1.54 -0.57 -13.76
C VAL A 262 -0.69 0.08 -12.70
N VAL A 263 -0.75 1.42 -12.64
CA VAL A 263 -0.03 2.26 -11.67
C VAL A 263 -1.03 2.78 -10.65
#